data_AF-X0X3T8-F1
#
_entry.id   AF-X0X3T8-F1
#
_cell.length_a   1.000
_cell.length_b   1.000
_cell.length_c   1.000
_cell.angle_alpha   90.00
_cell.angle_beta   90.00
_cell.angle_gamma   90.00
#
_symmetry.space_group_name_H-M   'P 1'
#
loop_
_entity.id
_entity.type
_entity.pdbx_description
1 polymer ?
#
loop_
_entity_poly.entity_id
_entity_poly.type
_entity_poly.pdbx_seq_one_letter_code
_entity_poly.pdbx_strand_id
1 'polypeptide(L)'
;PGILSLVGGTPEEALAYSREMLKITVATHPAYRMPALGFMGIPIGIDIRRVVQTNITPIIDSAIAHKDPGYPKIGAGLLRAPLDCFKKALIAFSKKYSAN
;
A
#
# COMPACT_ATOMS: atom_id res chain seq x y z
N PRO A 1 -3.20 -9.98 12.51
CA PRO A 1 -4.20 -9.49 13.50
C PRO A 1 -3.61 -8.76 14.72
N GLY A 2 -2.45 -9.18 15.25
CA GLY A 2 -1.93 -8.66 16.53
C GLY A 2 -1.61 -7.16 16.59
N ILE A 3 -1.44 -6.49 15.45
CA ILE A 3 -1.09 -5.05 15.41
C ILE A 3 -2.31 -4.12 15.33
N LEU A 4 -3.51 -4.66 15.09
CA LEU A 4 -4.73 -3.86 14.83
C LEU A 4 -5.15 -3.02 16.03
N SER A 5 -4.87 -3.46 17.26
CA SER A 5 -5.08 -2.66 18.47
C SER A 5 -4.20 -1.40 18.52
N LEU A 6 -3.09 -1.38 17.78
CA LEU A 6 -2.16 -0.26 17.71
C LEU A 6 -2.43 0.64 16.49
N VAL A 7 -2.68 0.06 15.31
CA VAL A 7 -2.84 0.82 14.04
C VAL A 7 -4.30 1.14 13.71
N GLY A 8 -5.25 0.54 14.43
CA GLY A 8 -6.68 0.62 14.15
C GLY A 8 -7.15 -0.40 13.09
N GLY A 9 -8.47 -0.48 12.94
CA GLY A 9 -9.16 -1.35 11.99
C GLY A 9 -9.53 -2.72 12.54
N THR A 10 -10.26 -3.50 11.74
CA THR A 10 -10.73 -4.85 12.08
C THR A 10 -9.93 -5.94 11.35
N PRO A 11 -9.94 -7.20 11.85
CA PRO A 11 -9.36 -8.32 11.12
C PRO A 11 -9.91 -8.47 9.70
N GLU A 12 -11.20 -8.22 9.52
CA GLU A 12 -11.89 -8.29 8.23
C GLU A 12 -11.38 -7.20 7.28
N GLU A 13 -11.20 -5.97 7.78
CA GLU A 13 -10.62 -4.86 7.02
C GLU A 13 -9.18 -5.17 6.60
N ALA A 14 -8.36 -5.74 7.49
CA ALA A 14 -6.98 -6.12 7.17
C ALA A 14 -6.89 -7.15 6.02
N LEU A 15 -7.80 -8.13 6.01
CA LEU A 15 -7.92 -9.09 4.92
C LEU A 15 -8.43 -8.42 3.63
N ALA A 16 -9.39 -7.50 3.75
CA ALA A 16 -9.92 -6.75 2.62
C ALA A 16 -8.85 -5.87 1.97
N TYR A 17 -8.04 -5.14 2.74
CA TYR A 17 -6.91 -4.34 2.26
C TYR A 17 -5.88 -5.20 1.52
N SER A 18 -5.55 -6.37 2.07
CA SER A 18 -4.61 -7.29 1.42
C SER A 18 -5.11 -7.75 0.05
N ARG A 19 -6.43 -7.99 -0.08
CA ARG A 19 -7.07 -8.34 -1.37
C ARG A 19 -7.19 -7.13 -2.30
N GLU A 20 -7.44 -5.94 -1.77
CA GLU A 20 -7.52 -4.72 -2.55
C GLU A 20 -6.17 -4.38 -3.20
N MET A 21 -5.06 -4.55 -2.48
CA MET A 21 -3.71 -4.33 -3.00
C MET A 21 -3.41 -5.17 -4.26
N LEU A 22 -3.98 -6.37 -4.40
CA LEU A 22 -3.84 -7.19 -5.62
C LEU A 22 -4.32 -6.48 -6.88
N LYS A 23 -5.30 -5.59 -6.77
CA LYS A 23 -5.83 -4.82 -7.91
C LYS A 23 -4.81 -3.83 -8.47
N ILE A 24 -3.84 -3.41 -7.66
CA ILE A 24 -2.83 -2.42 -8.02
C ILE A 24 -1.40 -2.97 -8.08
N THR A 25 -1.19 -4.26 -7.81
CA THR A 25 0.13 -4.91 -7.92
C THR A 25 0.23 -5.85 -9.11
N VAL A 26 1.42 -6.05 -9.66
CA VAL A 26 1.62 -6.85 -10.89
C VAL A 26 1.53 -8.35 -10.67
N ALA A 27 1.90 -8.85 -9.48
CA ALA A 27 1.96 -10.27 -9.18
C ALA A 27 1.85 -10.55 -7.68
N THR A 28 1.92 -11.83 -7.30
CA THR A 28 2.08 -12.28 -5.91
C THR A 28 3.42 -12.97 -5.72
N HIS A 29 4.00 -12.85 -4.53
CA HIS A 29 5.31 -13.46 -4.24
C HIS A 29 5.18 -14.98 -4.00
N PRO A 30 6.01 -15.84 -4.62
CA PRO A 30 5.87 -17.30 -4.50
C PRO A 30 6.25 -17.87 -3.14
N ALA A 31 7.25 -17.27 -2.46
CA ALA A 31 7.74 -17.70 -1.14
C ALA A 31 7.04 -17.03 0.06
N TYR A 32 6.86 -15.69 0.06
CA TYR A 32 6.18 -14.97 1.14
C TYR A 32 4.66 -15.08 0.99
N ARG A 33 4.05 -15.89 1.85
CA ARG A 33 2.63 -16.24 1.80
C ARG A 33 1.90 -15.83 3.08
N MET A 34 0.63 -15.48 2.95
CA MET A 34 -0.24 -15.07 4.04
C MET A 34 -1.17 -16.22 4.45
N PRO A 35 -0.94 -16.90 5.60
CA PRO A 35 -1.76 -18.04 6.01
C PRO A 35 -3.25 -17.72 6.14
N ALA A 36 -3.58 -16.52 6.67
CA ALA A 36 -4.96 -16.06 6.84
C ALA A 36 -5.72 -15.85 5.51
N LEU A 37 -5.02 -15.85 4.37
CA LEU A 37 -5.60 -15.79 3.02
C LEU A 37 -5.36 -17.09 2.24
N GLY A 38 -5.33 -18.22 2.94
CA GLY A 38 -5.16 -19.54 2.31
C GLY A 38 -3.76 -19.71 1.68
N PHE A 39 -2.74 -19.15 2.32
CA PHE A 39 -1.35 -19.15 1.81
C PHE A 39 -1.18 -18.48 0.45
N MET A 40 -2.05 -17.53 0.11
CA MET A 40 -1.84 -16.64 -1.03
C MET A 40 -0.52 -15.86 -0.85
N GLY A 41 0.24 -15.69 -1.93
CA GLY A 41 1.44 -14.87 -1.94
C GLY A 41 1.15 -13.39 -1.67
N ILE A 42 2.07 -12.66 -1.03
CA ILE A 42 1.90 -11.22 -0.79
C ILE A 42 1.86 -10.46 -2.14
N PRO A 43 1.05 -9.39 -2.26
CA PRO A 43 1.01 -8.55 -3.46
C PRO A 43 2.36 -7.84 -3.67
N ILE A 44 2.93 -7.89 -4.88
CA ILE A 44 4.23 -7.31 -5.21
C ILE A 44 4.22 -6.46 -6.48
N GLY A 45 5.01 -5.38 -6.47
CA GLY A 45 5.21 -4.45 -7.58
C GLY A 45 3.97 -3.61 -7.86
N ILE A 46 3.84 -2.48 -7.16
CA ILE A 46 2.75 -1.52 -7.36
C ILE A 46 2.86 -0.93 -8.79
N ASP A 47 1.82 -1.10 -9.60
CA ASP A 47 1.74 -0.58 -10.97
C ASP A 47 1.08 0.80 -10.98
N ILE A 48 1.87 1.82 -11.33
CA ILE A 48 1.41 3.23 -11.40
C ILE A 48 0.19 3.41 -12.32
N ARG A 49 0.06 2.60 -13.38
CA ARG A 49 -1.08 2.67 -14.32
C ARG A 49 -2.33 2.15 -13.65
N ARG A 50 -2.24 1.01 -12.95
CA ARG A 50 -3.38 0.41 -12.22
C ARG A 50 -3.84 1.31 -11.08
N VAL A 51 -2.92 1.94 -10.34
CA VAL A 51 -3.27 2.91 -9.29
C VAL A 51 -4.11 4.06 -9.86
N VAL A 52 -3.64 4.69 -10.95
CA VAL A 52 -4.36 5.81 -11.58
C VAL A 52 -5.69 5.35 -12.20
N GLN A 53 -5.72 4.19 -12.86
CA GLN A 53 -6.92 3.67 -13.53
C GLN A 53 -8.03 3.28 -12.54
N THR A 54 -7.66 2.71 -11.39
CA THR A 54 -8.64 2.20 -10.41
C THR A 54 -8.98 3.21 -9.31
N ASN A 55 -8.22 4.30 -9.19
CA ASN A 55 -8.22 5.22 -8.03
C ASN A 55 -7.94 4.54 -6.68
N ILE A 56 -7.44 3.31 -6.67
CA ILE A 56 -7.00 2.62 -5.45
C ILE A 56 -5.55 3.03 -5.19
N THR A 57 -5.29 3.68 -4.05
CA THR A 57 -3.92 4.02 -3.65
C THR A 57 -3.38 3.04 -2.60
N PRO A 58 -2.05 2.83 -2.56
CA PRO A 58 -1.43 1.98 -1.55
C PRO A 58 -1.84 2.37 -0.14
N ILE A 59 -2.27 1.37 0.63
CA ILE A 59 -2.48 1.49 2.07
C ILE A 59 -1.21 1.06 2.80
N ILE A 60 -0.88 1.80 3.85
CA ILE A 60 0.37 1.69 4.58
C ILE A 60 0.03 1.77 6.07
N ASP A 61 0.52 0.84 6.87
CA ASP A 61 0.57 0.97 8.31
C ASP A 61 1.87 1.68 8.71
N SER A 62 1.79 2.69 9.56
CA SER A 62 2.97 3.45 9.97
C SER A 62 2.90 3.93 11.41
N ALA A 63 4.07 4.10 12.02
CA ALA A 63 4.23 4.79 13.28
C ALA A 63 4.08 6.30 13.06
N ILE A 64 3.33 6.96 13.95
CA ILE A 64 3.15 8.41 13.94
C ILE A 64 4.27 9.01 14.80
N ALA A 65 5.17 9.74 14.14
CA ALA A 65 6.21 10.51 14.79
C ALA A 65 5.69 11.89 15.22
N HIS A 66 6.23 12.43 16.31
CA HIS A 66 5.96 13.81 16.71
C HIS A 66 6.53 14.79 15.68
N LYS A 67 5.88 15.95 15.52
CA LYS A 67 6.30 16.98 14.56
C LYS A 67 7.67 17.59 14.90
N ASP A 68 7.97 17.71 16.20
CA ASP A 68 9.20 18.28 16.72
C ASP A 68 10.21 17.17 17.05
N PRO A 69 11.53 17.41 16.85
CA PRO A 69 12.57 16.42 17.11
C PRO A 69 12.70 16.12 18.61
N GLY A 70 13.22 14.94 18.94
CA GLY A 70 13.52 14.51 20.32
C GLY A 70 12.36 13.86 21.07
N TYR A 71 11.16 13.81 20.48
CA TYR A 71 10.01 13.11 21.05
C TYR A 71 9.90 11.68 20.52
N PRO A 72 9.47 10.71 21.35
CA PRO A 72 9.25 9.34 20.93
C PRO A 72 8.05 9.23 19.97
N LYS A 73 7.81 8.02 19.43
CA LYS A 73 6.59 7.69 18.68
C LYS A 73 5.35 8.07 19.50
N ILE A 74 4.43 8.81 18.89
CA ILE A 74 3.20 9.30 19.54
C ILE A 74 1.94 8.53 19.14
N GLY A 75 2.04 7.61 18.19
CA GLY A 75 0.92 6.76 17.77
C GLY A 75 1.28 5.82 16.63
N ALA A 76 0.29 5.17 16.07
CA ALA A 76 0.38 4.45 14.80
C ALA A 76 -0.97 4.52 14.08
N GLY A 77 -0.98 4.29 12.79
CA GLY A 77 -2.21 4.33 12.02
C GLY A 77 -2.08 3.77 10.62
N LEU A 78 -3.24 3.59 9.99
CA LEU A 78 -3.36 3.28 8.57
C LEU A 78 -3.45 4.58 7.75
N LEU A 79 -2.68 4.66 6.67
CA LEU A 79 -2.62 5.81 5.79
C LEU A 79 -2.62 5.38 4.32
N ARG A 80 -3.14 6.26 3.46
CA ARG A 80 -3.20 6.06 2.01
C ARG A 80 -2.20 6.99 1.34
N ALA A 81 -1.44 6.46 0.39
CA ALA A 81 -0.54 7.29 -0.40
C ALA A 81 -1.34 8.31 -1.25
N PRO A 82 -0.88 9.57 -1.40
CA PRO A 82 -1.58 10.56 -2.22
C PRO A 82 -1.63 10.15 -3.69
N LEU A 83 -2.80 10.21 -4.32
CA LEU A 83 -2.94 9.84 -5.74
C LEU A 83 -2.10 10.70 -6.69
N ASP A 84 -1.86 11.97 -6.32
CA ASP A 84 -1.16 12.94 -7.14
C ASP A 84 0.28 12.52 -7.50
N CYS A 85 1.00 11.84 -6.60
CA CYS A 85 2.35 11.37 -6.90
C CYS A 85 2.34 10.28 -7.99
N PHE A 86 1.31 9.42 -8.04
CA PHE A 86 1.16 8.40 -9.07
C PHE A 86 0.79 9.01 -10.43
N LYS A 87 -0.06 10.03 -10.45
CA LYS A 87 -0.38 10.79 -11.68
C LYS A 87 0.88 11.42 -12.27
N LYS A 88 1.68 12.09 -11.43
CA LYS A 88 2.97 12.67 -11.84
C LYS A 88 3.95 11.62 -12.35
N ALA A 89 4.05 10.48 -11.67
CA ALA A 89 4.90 9.37 -12.08
C ALA A 89 4.48 8.81 -13.44
N LEU A 90 3.17 8.65 -13.70
CA LEU A 90 2.67 8.15 -14.98
C LEU A 90 2.97 9.11 -16.14
N ILE A 91 2.83 10.42 -15.93
CA ILE A 91 3.21 11.44 -16.93
C ILE A 91 4.72 11.36 -17.22
N ALA A 92 5.56 11.29 -16.17
CA ALA A 92 7.00 11.17 -16.34
C ALA A 92 7.41 9.87 -17.06
N PHE A 93 6.75 8.76 -16.74
CA PHE A 93 6.94 7.47 -17.42
C PHE A 93 6.60 7.58 -18.91
N SER A 94 5.46 8.15 -19.27
CA SER A 94 5.10 8.35 -20.68
C SER A 94 6.11 9.23 -21.42
N LYS A 95 6.55 10.36 -20.83
CA LYS A 95 7.57 11.21 -21.46
C LYS A 95 8.88 10.46 -21.74
N LYS A 96 9.27 9.52 -20.89
CA LYS A 96 10.50 8.73 -21.03
C LYS A 96 10.38 7.61 -22.08
N TYR A 97 9.22 6.99 -22.21
CA TYR A 97 9.05 5.74 -22.96
C TYR A 97 8.11 5.84 -24.17
N SER A 98 7.38 6.94 -24.35
CA SER A 98 6.48 7.19 -25.50
C SER A 98 7.12 8.02 -26.60
N ALA A 99 8.41 8.40 -26.48
CA ALA A 99 9.15 9.16 -27.49
C ALA A 99 9.84 8.27 -28.55
N ASN A 100 9.19 7.17 -28.94
CA ASN A 100 9.55 6.35 -30.10
C ASN A 100 8.34 6.27 -31.03
#